data_AF-A0A7Y4UIJ0-F1
#
_entry.id   AF-A0A7Y4UIJ0-F1
#
_cell.length_a   1.000
_cell.length_b   1.000
_cell.length_c   1.000
_cell.angle_alpha   90.00
_cell.angle_beta   90.00
_cell.angle_gamma   90.00
#
_symmetry.space_group_name_H-M   'P 1'
#
loop_
_entity.id
_entity.type
_entity.pdbx_description
1 polymer ?
#
loop_
_entity_poly.entity_id
_entity_poly.type
_entity_poly.pdbx_seq_one_letter_code
_entity_poly.pdbx_strand_id
1 'polypeptide(L)'
;MILRVFPDKSQLGLAAAAQAAEAINRAIAARGCARIIAATGASQFEFLAALVAAPDIDWSRVEMFHLDEYVGLPLTHPASFRKYLIERFITPTGMTNYHLLNGEADAQQVCDDIGALIQAAPIDVAFVGIGENGHLAFNDPPADFENEAAYIVVNLDEACRMQQVGEGWFAGLNEVPQQAISMTIKQILKANEIICIVPDVRKAQAVKHCLEGEISPLAPASILRTHANTTVYLDDASASLLTNK
;
A
#
# COMPACT_ATOMS: atom_id res chain seq x y z
N MET A 1 -8.65 11.11 11.37
CA MET A 1 -7.68 10.00 11.51
C MET A 1 -7.79 9.36 12.89
N ILE A 2 -7.76 8.03 12.96
CA ILE A 2 -7.78 7.24 14.19
C ILE A 2 -6.46 6.45 14.29
N LEU A 3 -5.86 6.37 15.47
CA LEU A 3 -4.70 5.51 15.74
C LEU A 3 -5.13 4.31 16.58
N ARG A 4 -4.67 3.11 16.21
CA ARG A 4 -4.91 1.87 16.97
C ARG A 4 -3.59 1.15 17.18
N VAL A 5 -3.21 0.96 18.45
CA VAL A 5 -1.97 0.29 18.84
C VAL A 5 -2.28 -1.10 19.39
N PHE A 6 -1.54 -2.10 18.93
CA PHE A 6 -1.67 -3.50 19.33
C PHE A 6 -0.36 -4.05 19.89
N PRO A 7 -0.38 -5.15 20.67
CA PRO A 7 0.85 -5.69 21.25
C PRO A 7 1.85 -6.19 20.20
N ASP A 8 1.36 -6.72 19.07
CA ASP A 8 2.19 -7.31 18.02
C ASP A 8 1.53 -7.21 16.64
N LYS A 9 2.33 -7.46 15.60
CA LYS A 9 1.90 -7.43 14.20
C LYS A 9 0.79 -8.44 13.84
N SER A 10 0.64 -9.54 14.59
CA SER A 10 -0.42 -10.52 14.35
C SER A 10 -1.77 -9.97 14.81
N GLN A 11 -1.85 -9.46 16.03
CA GLN A 11 -3.06 -8.82 16.56
C GLN A 11 -3.43 -7.56 15.78
N LEU A 12 -2.42 -6.77 15.38
CA LEU A 12 -2.58 -5.65 14.45
C LEU A 12 -3.22 -6.11 13.15
N GLY A 13 -2.63 -7.11 12.50
CA GLY A 13 -3.09 -7.65 11.21
C GLY A 13 -4.53 -8.15 11.27
N LEU A 14 -4.90 -8.89 12.32
CA LEU A 14 -6.27 -9.36 12.54
C LEU A 14 -7.27 -8.20 12.67
N ALA A 15 -6.92 -7.17 13.45
CA ALA A 15 -7.81 -6.03 13.68
C ALA A 15 -7.94 -5.12 12.44
N ALA A 16 -6.88 -4.99 11.65
CA ALA A 16 -6.92 -4.29 10.37
C ALA A 16 -7.75 -5.08 9.33
N ALA A 17 -7.57 -6.40 9.27
CA ALA A 17 -8.33 -7.29 8.38
C ALA A 17 -9.83 -7.27 8.69
N ALA A 18 -10.22 -7.24 9.96
CA ALA A 18 -11.61 -7.11 10.36
C ALA A 18 -12.25 -5.81 9.83
N GLN A 19 -11.58 -4.66 10.00
CA GLN A 19 -12.07 -3.39 9.47
C GLN A 19 -12.14 -3.41 7.93
N ALA A 20 -11.13 -3.98 7.26
CA ALA A 20 -11.12 -4.14 5.80
C ALA A 20 -12.30 -4.99 5.30
N ALA A 21 -12.57 -6.13 5.96
CA ALA A 21 -13.68 -7.01 5.62
C ALA A 21 -15.04 -6.30 5.77
N GLU A 22 -15.23 -5.55 6.86
CA GLU A 22 -16.43 -4.73 7.08
C GLU A 22 -16.60 -3.68 5.98
N ALA A 23 -15.52 -2.97 5.61
CA ALA A 23 -15.56 -1.96 4.56
C ALA A 23 -15.94 -2.56 3.19
N ILE A 24 -15.34 -3.69 2.83
CA ILE A 24 -15.63 -4.44 1.60
C ILE A 24 -17.09 -4.90 1.59
N ASN A 25 -17.55 -5.57 2.64
CA ASN A 25 -18.90 -6.11 2.72
C ASN A 25 -19.97 -5.02 2.73
N ARG A 26 -19.70 -3.89 3.37
CA ARG A 26 -20.57 -2.70 3.32
C ARG A 26 -20.69 -2.15 1.90
N ALA A 27 -19.61 -2.07 1.14
CA ALA A 27 -19.63 -1.64 -0.25
C ALA A 27 -20.41 -2.62 -1.14
N ILE A 28 -20.15 -3.93 -0.99
CA ILE A 28 -20.89 -4.98 -1.70
C ILE A 28 -22.39 -4.92 -1.38
N ALA A 29 -22.77 -4.77 -0.12
CA ALA A 29 -24.18 -4.68 0.27
C ALA A 29 -24.86 -3.42 -0.30
N ALA A 30 -24.14 -2.30 -0.38
CA ALA A 30 -24.69 -1.03 -0.85
C ALA A 30 -24.80 -0.94 -2.38
N ARG A 31 -23.83 -1.48 -3.12
CA ARG A 31 -23.70 -1.25 -4.57
C ARG A 31 -23.47 -2.53 -5.39
N GLY A 32 -23.47 -3.69 -4.76
CA GLY A 32 -23.23 -4.98 -5.41
C GLY A 32 -21.76 -5.30 -5.70
N CYS A 33 -20.84 -4.37 -5.46
CA CYS A 33 -19.39 -4.56 -5.64
C CYS A 33 -18.58 -3.68 -4.67
N ALA A 34 -17.30 -4.01 -4.51
CA ALA A 34 -16.33 -3.20 -3.79
C ALA A 34 -15.07 -2.98 -4.64
N ARG A 35 -14.50 -1.77 -4.61
CA ARG A 35 -13.23 -1.46 -5.27
C ARG A 35 -12.15 -1.20 -4.23
N ILE A 36 -11.03 -1.91 -4.30
CA ILE A 36 -9.97 -1.84 -3.28
C ILE A 36 -8.60 -1.52 -3.88
N ILE A 37 -7.72 -0.94 -3.07
CA ILE A 37 -6.28 -0.83 -3.39
C ILE A 37 -5.50 -1.76 -2.46
N ALA A 38 -4.59 -2.55 -3.01
CA ALA A 38 -3.71 -3.44 -2.25
C ALA A 38 -2.24 -3.01 -2.35
N ALA A 39 -1.63 -2.79 -1.18
CA ALA A 39 -0.19 -2.61 -1.02
C ALA A 39 0.56 -3.95 -0.89
N THR A 40 1.88 -3.88 -1.02
CA THR A 40 2.80 -5.01 -0.81
C THR A 40 3.77 -4.74 0.35
N GLY A 41 4.81 -5.58 0.46
CA GLY A 41 5.86 -5.44 1.46
C GLY A 41 5.60 -6.24 2.74
N ALA A 42 6.63 -6.32 3.58
CA ALA A 42 6.60 -7.14 4.79
C ALA A 42 5.55 -6.67 5.81
N SER A 43 5.20 -5.37 5.80
CA SER A 43 4.17 -4.78 6.67
C SER A 43 2.79 -5.42 6.48
N GLN A 44 2.51 -5.95 5.28
CA GLN A 44 1.18 -6.42 4.91
C GLN A 44 0.98 -7.92 5.15
N PHE A 45 2.00 -8.69 5.53
CA PHE A 45 1.92 -10.15 5.56
C PHE A 45 0.82 -10.68 6.49
N GLU A 46 0.83 -10.31 7.77
CA GLU A 46 -0.15 -10.77 8.74
C GLU A 46 -1.55 -10.24 8.42
N PHE A 47 -1.64 -8.99 7.93
CA PHE A 47 -2.89 -8.38 7.50
C PHE A 47 -3.53 -9.11 6.32
N LEU A 48 -2.80 -9.34 5.23
CA LEU A 48 -3.33 -10.01 4.04
C LEU A 48 -3.69 -11.46 4.36
N ALA A 49 -2.86 -12.18 5.13
CA ALA A 49 -3.19 -13.53 5.57
C ALA A 49 -4.50 -13.57 6.38
N ALA A 50 -4.70 -12.61 7.29
CA ALA A 50 -5.94 -12.49 8.07
C ALA A 50 -7.14 -12.10 7.19
N LEU A 51 -6.96 -11.18 6.23
CA LEU A 51 -8.03 -10.73 5.34
C LEU A 51 -8.49 -11.83 4.37
N VAL A 52 -7.55 -12.60 3.83
CA VAL A 52 -7.84 -13.80 3.00
C VAL A 52 -8.67 -14.81 3.79
N ALA A 53 -8.35 -15.00 5.07
CA ALA A 53 -9.04 -15.92 5.96
C ALA A 53 -10.35 -15.36 6.54
N ALA A 54 -10.67 -14.08 6.29
CA ALA A 54 -11.87 -13.45 6.82
C ALA A 54 -13.12 -14.10 6.20
N PRO A 55 -14.13 -14.45 7.01
CA PRO A 55 -15.36 -15.03 6.50
C PRO A 55 -16.19 -14.00 5.73
N ASP A 56 -17.13 -14.50 4.93
CA ASP A 56 -18.23 -13.72 4.37
C ASP A 56 -17.84 -12.58 3.40
N ILE A 57 -16.65 -12.62 2.81
CA ILE A 57 -16.29 -11.74 1.69
C ILE A 57 -16.57 -12.46 0.36
N ASP A 58 -17.48 -11.92 -0.45
CA ASP A 58 -17.70 -12.37 -1.82
C ASP A 58 -16.65 -11.76 -2.76
N TRP A 59 -15.47 -12.40 -2.84
CA TRP A 59 -14.35 -11.95 -3.67
C TRP A 59 -14.66 -11.89 -5.17
N SER A 60 -15.73 -12.52 -5.64
CA SER A 60 -16.19 -12.39 -7.04
C SER A 60 -16.77 -11.01 -7.36
N ARG A 61 -17.11 -10.23 -6.33
CA ARG A 61 -17.65 -8.86 -6.42
C ARG A 61 -16.63 -7.78 -6.07
N VAL A 62 -15.38 -8.16 -5.85
CA VAL A 62 -14.30 -7.24 -5.51
C VAL A 62 -13.45 -6.98 -6.74
N GLU A 63 -13.17 -5.70 -6.99
CA GLU A 63 -12.20 -5.24 -7.97
C GLU A 63 -10.97 -4.68 -7.25
N MET A 64 -9.78 -5.19 -7.54
CA MET A 64 -8.54 -4.77 -6.87
C MET A 64 -7.60 -4.00 -7.80
N PHE A 65 -7.00 -2.93 -7.28
CA PHE A 65 -5.96 -2.14 -7.94
C PHE A 65 -4.63 -2.27 -7.19
N HIS A 66 -3.56 -2.53 -7.95
CA HIS A 66 -2.21 -2.61 -7.41
C HIS A 66 -1.66 -1.21 -7.10
N LEU A 67 -0.98 -1.06 -5.97
CA LEU A 67 -0.42 0.23 -5.54
C LEU A 67 0.83 0.64 -6.36
N ASP A 68 1.74 -0.28 -6.62
CA ASP A 68 3.04 -0.01 -7.24
C ASP A 68 3.73 -1.27 -7.79
N GLU A 69 4.65 -1.13 -8.75
CA GLU A 69 5.50 -2.24 -9.25
C GLU A 69 6.80 -1.69 -9.85
N TYR A 70 7.86 -2.48 -9.80
CA TYR A 70 9.11 -2.14 -10.46
C TYR A 70 9.02 -2.19 -11.99
N VAL A 71 9.63 -1.21 -12.66
CA VAL A 71 9.78 -1.21 -14.12
C VAL A 71 10.90 -2.16 -14.53
N GLY A 72 10.65 -2.96 -15.56
CA GLY A 72 11.56 -3.95 -16.12
C GLY A 72 11.70 -5.25 -15.32
N LEU A 73 10.96 -5.42 -14.22
CA LEU A 73 11.10 -6.59 -13.37
C LEU A 73 10.16 -7.74 -13.82
N PRO A 74 10.70 -8.93 -14.15
CA PRO A 74 9.89 -10.07 -14.57
C PRO A 74 8.91 -10.51 -13.48
N LEU A 75 7.71 -10.92 -13.90
CA LEU A 75 6.70 -11.48 -12.97
C LEU A 75 7.24 -12.65 -12.14
N THR A 76 8.18 -13.43 -12.66
CA THR A 76 8.73 -14.60 -11.97
C THR A 76 9.73 -14.24 -10.87
N HIS A 77 10.24 -13.00 -10.86
CA HIS A 77 11.26 -12.55 -9.94
C HIS A 77 10.76 -12.56 -8.49
N PRO A 78 11.56 -13.00 -7.50
CA PRO A 78 11.14 -13.03 -6.09
C PRO A 78 10.72 -11.67 -5.52
N ALA A 79 11.32 -10.59 -6.01
CA ALA A 79 11.01 -9.21 -5.63
C ALA A 79 9.81 -8.59 -6.38
N SER A 80 9.18 -9.30 -7.34
CA SER A 80 8.03 -8.74 -8.07
C SER A 80 6.84 -8.56 -7.15
N PHE A 81 6.29 -7.35 -7.12
CA PHE A 81 5.09 -7.04 -6.34
C PHE A 81 3.84 -7.67 -6.97
N ARG A 82 3.82 -7.84 -8.29
CA ARG A 82 2.81 -8.68 -8.95
C ARG A 82 2.84 -10.12 -8.44
N LYS A 83 4.01 -10.75 -8.39
CA LYS A 83 4.15 -12.11 -7.85
C LYS A 83 3.67 -12.19 -6.41
N TYR A 84 4.09 -11.22 -5.59
CA TYR A 84 3.67 -11.09 -4.21
C TYR A 84 2.15 -11.15 -4.08
N LEU A 85 1.41 -10.29 -4.81
CA LEU A 85 -0.05 -10.23 -4.72
C LEU A 85 -0.74 -11.45 -5.32
N ILE A 86 -0.21 -12.00 -6.42
CA ILE A 86 -0.74 -13.22 -7.01
C ILE A 86 -0.71 -14.37 -6.00
N GLU A 87 0.44 -14.59 -5.37
CA GLU A 87 0.63 -15.72 -4.45
C GLU A 87 -0.10 -15.53 -3.12
N ARG A 88 -0.12 -14.31 -2.58
CA ARG A 88 -0.56 -14.04 -1.20
C ARG A 88 -1.99 -13.55 -1.08
N PHE A 89 -2.56 -13.02 -2.16
CA PHE A 89 -3.87 -12.37 -2.10
C PHE A 89 -4.82 -12.83 -3.20
N ILE A 90 -4.44 -12.70 -4.47
CA ILE A 90 -5.33 -13.02 -5.61
C ILE A 90 -5.65 -14.51 -5.66
N THR A 91 -4.62 -15.38 -5.68
CA THR A 91 -4.84 -16.83 -5.80
C THR A 91 -5.61 -17.40 -4.59
N PRO A 92 -5.26 -17.05 -3.33
CA PRO A 92 -6.00 -17.56 -2.17
C PRO A 92 -7.45 -17.08 -2.08
N THR A 93 -7.76 -15.86 -2.54
CA THR A 93 -9.14 -15.32 -2.52
C THR A 93 -9.99 -15.83 -3.68
N GLY A 94 -9.36 -16.26 -4.78
CA GLY A 94 -10.05 -16.62 -6.01
C GLY A 94 -10.67 -15.43 -6.75
N MET A 95 -10.29 -14.19 -6.40
CA MET A 95 -10.73 -12.98 -7.09
C MET A 95 -10.31 -13.03 -8.56
N THR A 96 -11.22 -12.62 -9.45
CA THR A 96 -10.99 -12.63 -10.89
C THR A 96 -10.93 -11.23 -11.52
N ASN A 97 -11.34 -10.19 -10.79
CA ASN A 97 -11.29 -8.81 -11.25
C ASN A 97 -10.18 -8.04 -10.53
N TYR A 98 -9.01 -7.93 -11.15
CA TYR A 98 -7.85 -7.24 -10.59
C TYR A 98 -6.99 -6.58 -11.66
N HIS A 99 -6.31 -5.51 -11.27
CA HIS A 99 -5.51 -4.66 -12.14
C HIS A 99 -4.09 -4.56 -11.59
N LEU A 100 -3.21 -5.42 -12.11
CA LEU A 100 -1.79 -5.44 -11.78
C LEU A 100 -1.01 -4.54 -12.74
N LEU A 101 -0.11 -3.72 -12.20
CA LEU A 101 0.82 -2.91 -12.98
C LEU A 101 1.87 -3.80 -13.66
N ASN A 102 1.81 -3.96 -14.98
CA ASN A 102 2.73 -4.82 -15.72
C ASN A 102 4.11 -4.17 -15.85
N GLY A 103 5.04 -4.51 -14.94
CA GLY A 103 6.41 -4.02 -14.96
C GLY A 103 7.21 -4.36 -16.23
N GLU A 104 6.80 -5.33 -17.05
CA GLU A 104 7.51 -5.71 -18.29
C GLU A 104 7.01 -4.96 -19.53
N ALA A 105 5.92 -4.21 -19.42
CA ALA A 105 5.37 -3.39 -20.49
C ALA A 105 5.93 -1.96 -20.46
N ASP A 106 5.55 -1.14 -21.44
CA ASP A 106 5.85 0.29 -21.40
C ASP A 106 5.19 0.93 -20.17
N ALA A 107 6.03 1.50 -19.30
CA ALA A 107 5.59 1.96 -17.99
C ALA A 107 4.58 3.11 -18.07
N GLN A 108 4.73 4.00 -19.06
CA GLN A 108 3.80 5.12 -19.24
C GLN A 108 2.44 4.62 -19.74
N GLN A 109 2.43 3.69 -20.70
CA GLN A 109 1.18 3.08 -21.16
C GLN A 109 0.45 2.34 -20.03
N VAL A 110 1.18 1.64 -19.14
CA VAL A 110 0.59 0.99 -17.97
C VAL A 110 -0.03 2.01 -17.01
N CYS A 111 0.65 3.14 -16.75
CA CYS A 111 0.10 4.23 -15.95
C CYS A 111 -1.21 4.76 -16.53
N ASP A 112 -1.26 4.96 -17.86
CA ASP A 112 -2.41 5.52 -18.55
C ASP A 112 -3.59 4.54 -18.56
N ASP A 113 -3.35 3.27 -18.91
CA ASP A 113 -4.38 2.23 -19.01
C ASP A 113 -5.01 1.94 -17.64
N ILE A 114 -4.18 1.63 -16.63
CA ILE A 114 -4.68 1.32 -15.28
C ILE A 114 -5.20 2.58 -14.59
N GLY A 115 -4.62 3.74 -14.91
CA GLY A 115 -5.09 5.05 -14.45
C GLY A 115 -6.51 5.35 -14.89
N ALA A 116 -6.85 5.08 -16.15
CA ALA A 116 -8.21 5.25 -16.64
C ALA A 116 -9.22 4.32 -15.92
N LEU A 117 -8.83 3.08 -15.64
CA LEU A 117 -9.66 2.10 -14.94
C LEU A 117 -9.92 2.53 -13.50
N ILE A 118 -8.88 2.92 -12.74
CA ILE A 118 -9.05 3.31 -11.34
C ILE A 118 -9.87 4.60 -11.19
N GLN A 119 -9.79 5.51 -12.15
CA GLN A 119 -10.54 6.78 -12.13
C GLN A 119 -12.01 6.63 -12.54
N ALA A 120 -12.41 5.49 -13.11
CA ALA A 120 -13.78 5.29 -13.60
C ALA A 120 -14.86 5.32 -12.49
N ALA A 121 -14.48 5.10 -11.23
CA ALA A 121 -15.37 5.21 -10.07
C ALA A 121 -14.53 5.26 -8.77
N PRO A 122 -15.15 5.62 -7.63
CA PRO A 122 -14.43 5.73 -6.35
C PRO A 122 -13.86 4.39 -5.85
N ILE A 123 -12.76 4.48 -5.11
CA ILE A 123 -12.22 3.37 -4.32
C ILE A 123 -12.88 3.33 -2.95
N ASP A 124 -13.26 2.14 -2.50
CA ASP A 124 -13.95 1.95 -1.22
C ASP A 124 -12.99 1.86 -0.05
N VAL A 125 -11.91 1.10 -0.20
CA VAL A 125 -10.88 1.00 0.83
C VAL A 125 -9.50 0.83 0.21
N ALA A 126 -8.53 1.60 0.69
CA ALA A 126 -7.13 1.47 0.34
C ALA A 126 -6.33 0.89 1.50
N PHE A 127 -5.54 -0.14 1.21
CA PHE A 127 -4.55 -0.69 2.14
C PHE A 127 -3.20 -0.09 1.80
N VAL A 128 -2.57 0.58 2.76
CA VAL A 128 -1.27 1.23 2.58
C VAL A 128 -0.36 0.96 3.77
N GLY A 129 0.93 1.25 3.61
CA GLY A 129 1.91 1.26 4.70
C GLY A 129 2.74 2.55 4.68
N ILE A 130 3.65 2.68 5.64
CA ILE A 130 4.61 3.79 5.71
C ILE A 130 6.02 3.26 5.52
N GLY A 131 6.80 3.89 4.63
CA GLY A 131 8.22 3.61 4.41
C GLY A 131 9.09 3.96 5.62
N GLU A 132 10.32 3.42 5.70
CA GLU A 132 11.27 3.79 6.78
C GLU A 132 11.69 5.29 6.72
N ASN A 133 11.59 5.90 5.54
CA ASN A 133 11.77 7.34 5.31
C ASN A 133 10.45 8.14 5.32
N GLY A 134 9.31 7.49 5.60
CA GLY A 134 7.99 8.12 5.59
C GLY A 134 7.28 8.14 4.23
N HIS A 135 7.78 7.47 3.20
CA HIS A 135 7.09 7.39 1.90
C HIS A 135 5.72 6.70 1.98
N LEU A 136 4.89 6.97 0.97
CA LEU A 136 3.68 6.21 0.63
C LEU A 136 3.85 5.65 -0.77
N ALA A 137 3.66 4.33 -0.95
CA ALA A 137 4.05 3.67 -2.20
C ALA A 137 5.53 4.00 -2.54
N PHE A 138 5.89 4.27 -3.80
CA PHE A 138 7.19 4.83 -4.17
C PHE A 138 7.21 6.37 -4.25
N ASN A 139 6.31 7.05 -3.54
CA ASN A 139 6.38 8.51 -3.40
C ASN A 139 7.36 8.86 -2.28
N ASP A 140 8.66 8.80 -2.60
CA ASP A 140 9.76 9.12 -1.68
C ASP A 140 9.85 10.63 -1.37
N PRO A 141 10.43 11.02 -0.22
CA PRO A 141 10.71 12.43 0.09
C PRO A 141 11.71 13.09 -0.90
N PRO A 142 11.43 14.29 -1.44
CA PRO A 142 10.16 15.01 -1.38
C PRO A 142 9.13 14.44 -2.36
N ALA A 143 7.93 14.15 -1.88
CA ALA A 143 6.83 13.69 -2.73
C ALA A 143 6.03 14.84 -3.34
N ASP A 144 5.38 14.60 -4.48
CA ASP A 144 4.45 15.56 -5.09
C ASP A 144 3.01 15.33 -4.60
N PHE A 145 2.51 16.24 -3.76
CA PHE A 145 1.14 16.19 -3.25
C PHE A 145 0.11 16.76 -4.23
N GLU A 146 0.54 17.46 -5.27
CA GLU A 146 -0.35 18.13 -6.23
C GLU A 146 -0.53 17.36 -7.54
N ASN A 147 0.19 16.25 -7.71
CA ASN A 147 0.08 15.43 -8.90
C ASN A 147 -1.29 14.77 -9.04
N GLU A 148 -2.08 15.21 -10.02
CA GLU A 148 -3.45 14.73 -10.27
C GLU A 148 -3.52 13.39 -11.04
N ALA A 149 -2.40 12.91 -11.60
CA ALA A 149 -2.37 11.63 -12.30
C ALA A 149 -2.70 10.48 -11.34
N ALA A 150 -3.25 9.38 -11.85
CA ALA A 150 -3.51 8.20 -11.02
C ALA A 150 -2.20 7.47 -10.66
N TYR A 151 -1.34 7.28 -11.65
CA TYR A 151 -0.05 6.63 -11.55
C TYR A 151 1.03 7.46 -12.24
N ILE A 152 2.26 7.30 -11.78
CA ILE A 152 3.45 7.93 -12.36
C ILE A 152 4.60 6.94 -12.41
N VAL A 153 5.53 7.18 -13.34
CA VAL A 153 6.85 6.53 -13.35
C VAL A 153 7.79 7.36 -12.49
N VAL A 154 8.39 6.75 -11.48
CA VAL A 154 9.36 7.38 -10.58
C VAL A 154 10.75 6.79 -10.79
N ASN A 155 11.77 7.62 -10.62
CA ASN A 155 13.15 7.15 -10.54
C ASN A 155 13.46 6.77 -9.09
N LEU A 156 14.00 5.58 -8.88
CA LEU A 156 14.40 5.10 -7.57
C LEU A 156 15.80 5.63 -7.27
N ASP A 157 15.93 6.36 -6.16
CA ASP A 157 17.23 6.87 -5.73
C ASP A 157 18.15 5.73 -5.24
N GLU A 158 19.42 6.04 -5.05
CA GLU A 158 20.40 5.04 -4.62
C GLU A 158 20.09 4.49 -3.22
N ALA A 159 19.55 5.30 -2.31
CA ALA A 159 19.21 4.89 -0.94
C ALA A 159 18.07 3.86 -0.92
N CYS A 160 16.99 4.13 -1.65
CA CYS A 160 15.85 3.26 -1.86
C CYS A 160 16.31 1.93 -2.48
N ARG A 161 17.16 1.99 -3.52
CA ARG A 161 17.69 0.79 -4.17
C ARG A 161 18.61 -0.01 -3.24
N MET A 162 19.43 0.64 -2.42
CA MET A 162 20.27 -0.02 -1.42
C MET A 162 19.46 -0.69 -0.30
N GLN A 163 18.32 -0.10 0.10
CA GLN A 163 17.41 -0.73 1.07
C GLN A 163 16.91 -2.09 0.56
N GLN A 164 16.54 -2.19 -0.73
CA GLN A 164 16.06 -3.44 -1.33
C GLN A 164 17.11 -4.56 -1.31
N VAL A 165 18.39 -4.20 -1.46
CA VAL A 165 19.51 -5.15 -1.29
C VAL A 165 19.62 -5.58 0.18
N GLY A 166 19.52 -4.63 1.12
CA GLY A 166 19.58 -4.92 2.56
C GLY A 166 18.43 -5.82 3.06
N GLU A 167 17.26 -5.73 2.44
CA GLU A 167 16.11 -6.60 2.70
C GLU A 167 16.27 -8.00 2.06
N GLY A 168 17.30 -8.22 1.23
CA GLY A 168 17.62 -9.52 0.64
C GLY A 168 16.83 -9.86 -0.63
N TRP A 169 16.16 -8.88 -1.24
CA TRP A 169 15.35 -9.10 -2.44
C TRP A 169 16.17 -9.18 -3.73
N PHE A 170 17.37 -8.60 -3.73
CA PHE A 170 18.29 -8.54 -4.87
C PHE A 170 19.71 -8.89 -4.42
N ALA A 171 20.50 -9.53 -5.28
CA ALA A 171 21.87 -9.93 -4.92
C ALA A 171 22.86 -8.75 -4.91
N GLY A 172 22.51 -7.65 -5.58
CA GLY A 172 23.29 -6.42 -5.56
C GLY A 172 22.57 -5.25 -6.22
N LEU A 173 23.11 -4.04 -6.02
CA LEU A 173 22.48 -2.79 -6.48
C LEU A 173 22.19 -2.77 -7.98
N ASN A 174 23.04 -3.39 -8.81
CA ASN A 174 22.88 -3.43 -10.27
C ASN A 174 21.65 -4.23 -10.73
N GLU A 175 21.13 -5.11 -9.87
CA GLU A 175 19.93 -5.90 -10.15
C GLU A 175 18.65 -5.20 -9.70
N VAL A 176 18.77 -4.14 -8.89
CA VAL A 176 17.63 -3.35 -8.45
C VAL A 176 17.19 -2.44 -9.60
N PRO A 177 15.90 -2.49 -10.00
CA PRO A 177 15.34 -1.59 -10.99
C PRO A 177 15.66 -0.12 -10.71
N GLN A 178 15.80 0.67 -11.77
CA GLN A 178 16.06 2.11 -11.66
C GLN A 178 14.77 2.93 -11.58
N GLN A 179 13.64 2.33 -11.96
CA GLN A 179 12.35 2.99 -12.01
C GLN A 179 11.26 2.07 -11.44
N ALA A 180 10.19 2.68 -10.97
CA ALA A 180 8.97 2.01 -10.57
C ALA A 180 7.75 2.77 -11.07
N ILE A 181 6.64 2.05 -11.24
CA ILE A 181 5.32 2.63 -11.41
C ILE A 181 4.72 2.76 -10.01
N SER A 182 4.16 3.92 -9.69
CA SER A 182 3.58 4.18 -8.37
C SER A 182 2.30 4.96 -8.46
N MET A 183 1.31 4.58 -7.65
CA MET A 183 0.12 5.38 -7.46
C MET A 183 0.48 6.70 -6.78
N THR A 184 -0.07 7.80 -7.27
CA THR A 184 0.19 9.12 -6.68
C THR A 184 -0.52 9.28 -5.34
N ILE A 185 0.00 10.20 -4.52
CA ILE A 185 -0.60 10.54 -3.23
C ILE A 185 -2.04 11.05 -3.39
N LYS A 186 -2.32 11.93 -4.36
CA LYS A 186 -3.70 12.38 -4.61
C LYS A 186 -4.63 11.23 -4.96
N GLN A 187 -4.17 10.25 -5.74
CA GLN A 187 -5.01 9.11 -6.09
C GLN A 187 -5.29 8.21 -4.88
N ILE A 188 -4.31 7.97 -4.00
CA ILE A 188 -4.50 7.25 -2.73
C ILE A 188 -5.55 7.97 -1.85
N LEU A 189 -5.46 9.30 -1.75
CA LEU A 189 -6.37 10.12 -0.94
C LEU A 189 -7.80 10.22 -1.50
N LYS A 190 -8.06 9.74 -2.72
CA LYS A 190 -9.42 9.64 -3.29
C LYS A 190 -10.20 8.42 -2.76
N ALA A 191 -9.57 7.50 -2.03
CA ALA A 191 -10.25 6.37 -1.44
C ALA A 191 -11.22 6.82 -0.34
N ASN A 192 -12.40 6.20 -0.25
CA ASN A 192 -13.40 6.53 0.78
C ASN A 192 -12.92 6.18 2.20
N GLU A 193 -12.03 5.19 2.32
CA GLU A 193 -11.44 4.73 3.56
C GLU A 193 -9.99 4.32 3.32
N ILE A 194 -9.10 4.67 4.26
CA ILE A 194 -7.68 4.29 4.22
C ILE A 194 -7.35 3.51 5.49
N ILE A 195 -6.86 2.28 5.31
CA ILE A 195 -6.32 1.46 6.38
C ILE A 195 -4.80 1.43 6.18
N CYS A 196 -4.09 2.08 7.09
CA CYS A 196 -2.63 2.17 7.07
C CYS A 196 -2.03 1.18 8.08
N ILE A 197 -1.29 0.19 7.59
CA ILE A 197 -0.74 -0.92 8.40
C ILE A 197 0.78 -0.73 8.51
N VAL A 198 1.29 -0.54 9.74
CA VAL A 198 2.69 -0.20 9.98
C VAL A 198 3.26 -0.92 11.21
N PRO A 199 3.49 -2.24 11.17
CA PRO A 199 4.24 -2.95 12.22
C PRO A 199 5.75 -2.69 12.13
N ASP A 200 6.52 -3.23 13.09
CA ASP A 200 7.99 -3.29 13.14
C ASP A 200 8.66 -2.01 13.71
N VAL A 201 9.63 -2.22 14.61
CA VAL A 201 10.43 -1.16 15.25
C VAL A 201 11.17 -0.29 14.25
N ARG A 202 11.57 -0.82 13.09
CA ARG A 202 12.25 -0.05 12.03
C ARG A 202 11.39 1.10 11.51
N LYS A 203 10.06 1.00 11.65
CA LYS A 203 9.11 2.04 11.24
C LYS A 203 8.92 3.12 12.29
N ALA A 204 9.39 2.95 13.52
CA ALA A 204 9.04 3.84 14.64
C ALA A 204 9.42 5.30 14.41
N GLN A 205 10.57 5.55 13.77
CA GLN A 205 10.99 6.92 13.46
C GLN A 205 10.10 7.58 12.39
N ALA A 206 9.77 6.85 11.33
CA ALA A 206 8.86 7.31 10.28
C ALA A 206 7.46 7.55 10.83
N VAL A 207 6.94 6.64 11.66
CA VAL A 207 5.66 6.77 12.35
C VAL A 207 5.63 8.05 13.17
N LYS A 208 6.64 8.29 14.02
CA LYS A 208 6.75 9.53 14.79
C LYS A 208 6.75 10.77 13.89
N HIS A 209 7.60 10.80 12.87
CA HIS A 209 7.70 11.95 11.97
C HIS A 209 6.40 12.24 11.23
N CYS A 210 5.73 11.19 10.71
CA CYS A 210 4.52 11.36 9.93
C CYS A 210 3.30 11.73 10.80
N LEU A 211 3.21 11.16 12.01
CA LEU A 211 2.02 11.32 12.85
C LEU A 211 2.10 12.52 13.79
N GLU A 212 3.29 12.90 14.27
CA GLU A 212 3.49 14.00 15.23
C GLU A 212 4.17 15.23 14.62
N GLY A 213 4.82 15.08 13.46
CA GLY A 213 5.48 16.18 12.76
C GLY A 213 4.53 17.08 11.96
N GLU A 214 5.11 17.95 11.13
CA GLU A 214 4.36 18.75 10.16
C GLU A 214 3.86 17.87 9.00
N ILE A 215 2.72 18.23 8.43
CA ILE A 215 2.26 17.63 7.16
C ILE A 215 3.14 18.19 6.05
N SER A 216 3.98 17.35 5.45
CA SER A 216 5.05 17.79 4.55
C SER A 216 5.39 16.75 3.48
N PRO A 217 5.72 17.18 2.24
CA PRO A 217 6.36 16.36 1.21
C PRO A 217 7.61 15.61 1.68
N LEU A 218 8.31 16.12 2.71
CA LEU A 218 9.50 15.49 3.27
C LEU A 218 9.18 14.30 4.21
N ALA A 219 7.92 14.17 4.61
CA ALA A 219 7.38 13.02 5.31
C ALA A 219 6.05 12.63 4.65
N PRO A 220 6.07 12.04 3.43
CA PRO A 220 4.91 11.90 2.57
C PRO A 220 3.66 11.33 3.26
N ALA A 221 3.82 10.29 4.10
CA ALA A 221 2.71 9.66 4.83
C ALA A 221 2.02 10.58 5.86
N SER A 222 2.62 11.70 6.25
CA SER A 222 1.97 12.73 7.07
C SER A 222 0.69 13.26 6.42
N ILE A 223 0.58 13.23 5.08
CA ILE A 223 -0.60 13.69 4.35
C ILE A 223 -1.86 12.89 4.68
N LEU A 224 -1.74 11.64 5.13
CA LEU A 224 -2.86 10.79 5.53
C LEU A 224 -3.69 11.39 6.67
N ARG A 225 -3.10 12.32 7.44
CA ARG A 225 -3.77 13.07 8.52
C ARG A 225 -4.83 14.03 7.99
N THR A 226 -4.73 14.45 6.73
CA THR A 226 -5.73 15.32 6.07
C THR A 226 -6.98 14.57 5.63
N HIS A 227 -6.88 13.25 5.47
CA HIS A 227 -7.99 12.42 5.04
C HIS A 227 -8.94 12.12 6.21
N ALA A 228 -10.24 12.32 5.97
CA ALA A 228 -11.26 12.25 7.02
C ALA A 228 -11.39 10.83 7.60
N ASN A 229 -11.19 9.80 6.79
CA ASN A 229 -11.45 8.41 7.12
C ASN A 229 -10.19 7.53 6.99
N THR A 230 -9.16 7.90 7.74
CA THR A 230 -7.92 7.10 7.86
C THR A 230 -7.84 6.45 9.24
N THR A 231 -7.58 5.15 9.27
CA THR A 231 -7.16 4.43 10.48
C THR A 231 -5.71 3.95 10.31
N VAL A 232 -4.83 4.30 11.25
CA VAL A 232 -3.46 3.80 11.30
C VAL A 232 -3.36 2.72 12.37
N TYR A 233 -2.89 1.55 11.96
CA TYR A 233 -2.68 0.37 12.76
C TYR A 233 -1.19 0.19 13.03
N LEU A 234 -0.84 0.24 14.31
CA LEU A 234 0.53 0.14 14.82
C LEU A 234 0.63 -1.05 15.78
N ASP A 235 1.84 -1.60 15.89
CA ASP A 235 2.21 -2.47 16.99
C ASP A 235 3.00 -1.66 18.04
N ASP A 236 3.22 -2.23 19.23
CA ASP A 236 3.96 -1.53 20.29
C ASP A 236 5.37 -1.11 19.85
N ALA A 237 5.98 -1.87 18.94
CA ALA A 237 7.31 -1.63 18.39
C ALA A 237 7.34 -0.39 17.49
N SER A 238 6.44 -0.30 16.51
CA SER A 238 6.29 0.85 15.61
C SER A 238 5.74 2.09 16.32
N ALA A 239 4.95 1.92 17.39
CA ALA A 239 4.46 3.01 18.23
C ALA A 239 5.47 3.45 19.31
N SER A 240 6.64 2.82 19.42
CA SER A 240 7.56 2.99 20.56
C SER A 240 8.11 4.41 20.75
N LEU A 241 8.13 5.22 19.69
CA LEU A 241 8.64 6.59 19.72
C LEU A 241 7.55 7.67 19.78
N LEU A 242 6.27 7.29 19.78
CA LEU A 242 5.15 8.23 19.93
C LEU A 242 5.11 8.80 21.35
N THR A 243 4.81 10.09 21.46
CA THR A 243 4.70 10.82 22.72
C THR A 243 3.34 10.62 23.40
N ASN A 244 2.27 10.43 22.63
CA ASN A 244 0.93 10.15 23.13
C ASN A 244 0.40 8.85 22.51
N LYS A 245 0.32 7.79 23.31
CA LYS A 245 -0.31 6.51 22.95
C LYS A 245 -1.78 6.50 23.34
#